data_AF-A0A382GFC6-F1
#
_entry.id   AF-A0A382GFC6-F1
#
_cell.length_a   1.000
_cell.length_b   1.000
_cell.length_c   1.000
_cell.angle_alpha   90.00
_cell.angle_beta   90.00
_cell.angle_gamma   90.00
#
_symmetry.space_group_name_H-M   'P 1'
#
loop_
_entity.id
_entity.type
_entity.pdbx_description
1 polymer ?
#
loop_
_entity_poly.entity_id
_entity_poly.type
_entity_poly.pdbx_seq_one_letter_code
_entity_poly.pdbx_strand_id
1 'polypeptide(L)'
;MTVKIQNINSNERGLFAKSNFDEGDIITMLEGNTLPYATRTSIQIGQNKHLESWEGGMMNHHCNPNCKIVIGTWQDITLKLDGVGIKVQAIKNIRKGDELTFDYETTEQTLSNPFNCRCHNRTITGGMIKWLQDSPVPRNRRTPEMIVSRGEVWLEK
;
A
#
# COMPACT_ATOMS: atom_id res chain seq x y z
N MET A 1 -3.23 3.70 23.46
CA MET A 1 -2.53 3.91 22.16
C MET A 1 -1.07 3.50 22.30
N THR A 2 -0.64 2.57 21.45
CA THR A 2 0.71 1.96 21.39
C THR A 2 1.71 2.78 20.56
N VAL A 3 1.24 3.78 19.83
CA VAL A 3 2.04 4.67 18.97
C VAL A 3 1.79 6.14 19.28
N LYS A 4 2.72 7.01 18.86
CA LYS A 4 2.59 8.48 18.89
C LYS A 4 3.17 9.09 17.63
N ILE A 5 2.63 10.23 17.20
CA ILE A 5 3.21 11.05 16.13
C ILE A 5 4.15 12.08 16.75
N GLN A 6 5.32 12.28 16.16
CA GLN A 6 6.27 13.32 16.58
C GLN A 6 6.85 14.05 15.37
N ASN A 7 7.25 15.31 15.55
CA ASN A 7 8.03 16.04 14.57
C ASN A 7 9.47 15.49 14.57
N ILE A 8 9.99 15.12 13.40
CA ILE A 8 11.40 14.80 13.19
C ILE A 8 12.18 16.09 12.97
N ASN A 9 11.60 17.00 12.18
CA ASN A 9 12.09 18.35 11.93
C ASN A 9 10.89 19.29 11.63
N SER A 10 11.14 20.53 11.19
CA SER A 10 10.07 21.50 10.91
C SER A 10 9.10 21.07 9.81
N ASN A 11 9.52 20.17 8.91
CA ASN A 11 8.79 19.80 7.70
C ASN A 11 8.38 18.33 7.67
N GLU A 12 8.85 17.52 8.62
CA GLU A 12 8.71 16.07 8.61
C GLU A 12 8.20 15.55 9.95
N ARG A 13 7.20 14.68 9.89
CA ARG A 13 6.62 13.97 11.04
C ARG A 13 6.84 12.48 10.85
N GLY A 14 6.90 11.76 11.96
CA GLY A 14 7.04 10.31 12.00
C GLY A 14 6.07 9.67 12.99
N LEU A 15 5.79 8.39 12.78
CA LEU A 15 5.09 7.53 13.74
C LEU A 15 6.12 6.82 14.61
N PHE A 16 5.92 6.80 15.93
CA PHE A 16 6.90 6.28 16.89
C PHE A 16 6.26 5.35 17.92
N ALA A 17 7.03 4.36 18.38
CA ALA A 17 6.62 3.42 19.40
C ALA A 17 6.45 4.09 20.78
N LYS A 18 5.36 3.78 21.50
CA LYS A 18 5.16 4.18 22.92
C LYS A 18 5.55 3.10 23.93
N SER A 19 5.83 1.89 23.44
CA SER A 19 6.20 0.71 24.22
C SER A 19 7.31 -0.06 23.48
N ASN A 20 7.89 -1.06 24.13
CA ASN A 20 8.74 -2.03 23.46
C ASN A 20 7.87 -3.08 22.74
N PHE A 21 8.38 -3.61 21.64
CA PHE A 21 7.78 -4.70 20.87
C PHE A 21 8.86 -5.69 20.48
N ASP A 22 8.52 -6.98 20.53
CA ASP A 22 9.36 -8.03 20.00
C ASP A 22 9.06 -8.25 18.52
N GLU A 23 9.99 -8.87 17.79
CA GLU A 23 9.76 -9.29 16.41
C GLU A 23 8.48 -10.16 16.30
N GLY A 24 7.61 -9.81 15.36
CA GLY A 24 6.33 -10.48 15.13
C GLY A 24 5.13 -9.84 15.81
N ASP A 25 5.33 -8.93 16.77
CA ASP A 25 4.23 -8.23 17.45
C ASP A 25 3.40 -7.38 16.49
N ILE A 26 2.08 -7.37 16.70
CA ILE A 26 1.18 -6.39 16.07
C ILE A 26 1.23 -5.11 16.89
N ILE A 27 1.80 -4.05 16.30
CA ILE A 27 2.05 -2.78 16.98
C ILE A 27 0.77 -1.96 17.07
N THR A 28 0.07 -1.81 15.95
CA THR A 28 -1.16 -1.04 15.83
C THR A 28 -1.95 -1.48 14.59
N MET A 29 -3.23 -1.12 14.58
CA MET A 29 -4.06 -1.12 13.37
C MET A 29 -4.07 0.29 12.79
N LEU A 30 -3.90 0.42 11.48
CA LEU A 30 -4.09 1.65 10.73
C LEU A 30 -5.50 1.64 10.17
N GLU A 31 -6.28 2.65 10.49
CA GLU A 31 -7.68 2.75 10.11
C GLU A 31 -7.91 4.03 9.31
N GLY A 32 -8.84 3.96 8.36
CA GLY A 32 -9.15 5.11 7.53
C GLY A 32 -10.00 4.78 6.31
N ASN A 33 -10.09 5.79 5.44
CA ASN A 33 -10.88 5.72 4.22
C ASN A 33 -10.12 5.03 3.11
N THR A 34 -10.83 4.40 2.18
CA THR A 34 -10.20 3.86 0.96
C THR A 34 -10.38 4.79 -0.22
N LEU A 35 -9.30 4.98 -0.98
CA LEU A 35 -9.27 5.75 -2.23
C LEU A 35 -8.89 4.85 -3.40
N PRO A 36 -9.38 5.13 -4.63
CA PRO A 36 -9.03 4.33 -5.80
C PRO A 36 -7.67 4.70 -6.43
N TYR A 37 -6.95 5.65 -5.85
CA TYR A 37 -5.68 6.19 -6.35
C TYR A 37 -4.68 6.46 -5.22
N ALA A 38 -3.40 6.48 -5.55
CA ALA A 38 -2.32 6.84 -4.62
C ALA A 38 -2.37 8.33 -4.25
N THR A 39 -2.13 8.63 -2.99
CA THR A 39 -1.81 9.97 -2.49
C THR A 39 -0.42 9.94 -1.87
N ARG A 40 0.10 11.10 -1.47
CA ARG A 40 1.41 11.18 -0.80
C ARG A 40 1.48 10.35 0.49
N THR A 41 0.33 10.10 1.12
CA THR A 41 0.22 9.51 2.47
C THR A 41 -0.57 8.23 2.52
N SER A 42 -1.18 7.82 1.40
CA SER A 42 -1.94 6.59 1.35
C SER A 42 -1.03 5.37 1.22
N ILE A 43 -1.49 4.23 1.73
CA ILE A 43 -0.82 2.94 1.62
C ILE A 43 -1.65 2.07 0.69
N GLN A 44 -1.06 1.55 -0.38
CA GLN A 44 -1.76 0.64 -1.28
C GLN A 44 -2.05 -0.69 -0.59
N ILE A 45 -3.32 -1.09 -0.60
CA ILE A 45 -3.83 -2.31 0.07
C ILE A 45 -4.53 -3.26 -0.92
N GLY A 46 -4.46 -2.96 -2.22
CA GLY A 46 -5.02 -3.77 -3.29
C GLY A 46 -4.89 -3.10 -4.64
N GLN A 47 -5.42 -3.75 -5.68
CA GLN A 47 -5.47 -3.16 -7.03
C GLN A 47 -6.42 -1.97 -7.03
N ASN A 48 -5.92 -0.79 -7.41
CA ASN A 48 -6.67 0.47 -7.39
C ASN A 48 -7.38 0.71 -6.03
N LYS A 49 -6.72 0.38 -4.92
CA LYS A 49 -7.25 0.60 -3.57
C LYS A 49 -6.12 0.99 -2.63
N HIS A 50 -6.23 2.18 -2.06
CA HIS A 50 -5.28 2.74 -1.10
C HIS A 50 -6.01 3.12 0.19
N LEU A 51 -5.40 2.84 1.34
CA LEU A 51 -5.83 3.29 2.64
C LEU A 51 -5.26 4.67 2.93
N GLU A 52 -6.13 5.65 3.17
CA GLU A 52 -5.76 6.96 3.73
C GLU A 52 -6.03 6.94 5.24
N SER A 53 -4.96 6.78 6.03
CA SER A 53 -5.00 6.69 7.48
C SER A 53 -4.17 7.79 8.11
N TRP A 54 -4.66 8.40 9.20
CA TRP A 54 -3.95 9.48 9.88
C TRP A 54 -2.58 9.02 10.41
N GLU A 55 -2.50 7.88 11.10
CA GLU A 55 -1.24 7.30 11.54
C GLU A 55 -0.42 6.75 10.37
N GLY A 56 -1.07 6.12 9.39
CA GLY A 56 -0.40 5.53 8.22
C GLY A 56 0.37 6.57 7.41
N GLY A 57 -0.21 7.76 7.24
CA GLY A 57 0.42 8.89 6.56
C GLY A 57 1.63 9.49 7.28
N MET A 58 1.94 9.03 8.50
CA MET A 58 3.11 9.43 9.29
C MET A 58 4.20 8.35 9.33
N MET A 59 3.98 7.17 8.72
CA MET A 59 5.01 6.14 8.64
C MET A 59 5.96 6.44 7.48
N ASN A 60 7.22 6.70 7.79
CA ASN A 60 8.23 7.02 6.78
C ASN A 60 8.86 5.75 6.17
N HIS A 61 9.45 5.92 5.00
CA HIS A 61 10.22 4.88 4.33
C HIS A 61 11.60 4.67 4.97
N HIS A 62 11.99 3.41 5.14
CA HIS A 62 13.39 3.03 5.35
C HIS A 62 13.69 1.71 4.64
N CYS A 63 14.84 1.58 3.97
CA CYS A 63 15.18 0.39 3.19
C CYS A 63 15.54 -0.83 4.04
N ASN A 64 15.87 -0.61 5.32
CA ASN A 64 15.97 -1.67 6.33
C ASN A 64 14.95 -1.37 7.45
N PRO A 65 13.65 -1.50 7.18
CA PRO A 65 12.60 -1.04 8.08
C PRO A 65 12.53 -1.88 9.35
N ASN A 66 11.81 -1.40 10.36
CA ASN A 66 11.47 -2.19 11.55
C ASN A 66 10.02 -2.70 11.56
N CYS A 67 9.20 -2.24 10.63
CA CYS A 67 7.83 -2.71 10.46
C CYS A 67 7.60 -3.23 9.04
N LYS A 68 6.58 -4.07 8.89
CA LYS A 68 5.92 -4.33 7.61
C LYS A 68 4.42 -4.07 7.74
N ILE A 69 3.81 -3.68 6.64
CA ILE A 69 2.36 -3.60 6.52
C ILE A 69 1.85 -4.99 6.16
N VAL A 70 0.94 -5.53 6.97
CA VAL A 70 0.37 -6.86 6.74
C VAL A 70 -0.90 -6.70 5.90
N ILE A 71 -0.76 -6.99 4.60
CA ILE A 71 -1.85 -7.09 3.63
C ILE A 71 -1.74 -8.50 3.06
N GLY A 72 -2.61 -9.41 3.47
CA GLY A 72 -2.57 -10.81 3.07
C GLY A 72 -3.86 -11.19 2.36
N THR A 73 -4.89 -11.46 3.15
CA THR A 73 -6.21 -11.82 2.65
C THR A 73 -7.27 -10.82 3.09
N TRP A 74 -8.52 -11.00 2.64
CA TRP A 74 -9.65 -10.26 3.19
C TRP A 74 -9.80 -10.41 4.70
N GLN A 75 -9.22 -11.44 5.34
CA GLN A 75 -9.21 -11.58 6.80
C GLN A 75 -8.17 -10.69 7.50
N ASP A 76 -7.12 -10.25 6.79
CA ASP A 76 -6.15 -9.29 7.32
C ASP A 76 -6.61 -7.83 7.21
N ILE A 77 -7.68 -7.62 6.45
CA ILE A 77 -8.39 -6.35 6.34
C ILE A 77 -9.61 -6.41 7.26
N THR A 78 -9.66 -5.56 8.28
CA THR A 78 -10.86 -5.42 9.10
C THR A 78 -11.82 -4.46 8.40
N LEU A 79 -12.99 -4.96 7.95
CA LEU A 79 -14.06 -4.09 7.47
C LEU A 79 -14.69 -3.34 8.63
N LYS A 80 -14.79 -2.02 8.51
CA LYS A 80 -15.52 -1.15 9.43
C LYS A 80 -16.71 -0.51 8.73
N LEU A 81 -17.66 -0.01 9.51
CA LEU A 81 -18.83 0.72 8.99
C LEU A 81 -18.41 1.84 8.03
N ASP A 82 -17.30 2.54 8.34
CA ASP A 82 -16.84 3.72 7.59
C ASP A 82 -15.42 3.56 7.00
N GLY A 83 -14.92 2.33 6.78
CA GLY A 83 -13.58 2.17 6.22
C GLY A 83 -12.97 0.78 6.34
N VAL A 84 -11.64 0.73 6.28
CA VAL A 84 -10.88 -0.51 6.44
C VAL A 84 -9.72 -0.33 7.42
N GLY A 85 -9.34 -1.42 8.10
CA GLY A 85 -8.19 -1.48 8.99
C GLY A 85 -7.13 -2.48 8.53
N ILE A 86 -5.86 -2.09 8.49
CA ILE A 86 -4.71 -2.97 8.22
C ILE A 86 -3.74 -2.99 9.40
N LYS A 87 -2.94 -4.06 9.52
CA LYS A 87 -2.03 -4.24 10.67
C LYS A 87 -0.61 -3.76 10.35
N VAL A 88 0.04 -3.14 11.33
CA VAL A 88 1.49 -2.91 11.35
C VAL A 88 2.13 -3.95 12.24
N GLN A 89 3.04 -4.74 11.68
CA GLN A 89 3.75 -5.80 12.40
C GLN A 89 5.24 -5.46 12.53
N ALA A 90 5.82 -5.67 13.71
CA ALA A 90 7.26 -5.58 13.93
C ALA A 90 7.99 -6.71 13.18
N ILE A 91 9.08 -6.39 12.49
CA ILE A 91 9.95 -7.39 11.81
C ILE A 91 11.34 -7.50 12.45
N LYS A 92 11.53 -6.82 13.58
CA LYS A 92 12.65 -6.90 14.50
C LYS A 92 12.23 -6.28 15.83
N ASN A 93 13.02 -6.44 16.88
CA ASN A 93 12.72 -5.81 18.16
C ASN A 93 12.73 -4.28 18.05
N ILE A 94 11.74 -3.63 18.64
CA ILE A 94 11.52 -2.17 18.61
C ILE A 94 11.49 -1.68 20.06
N ARG A 95 12.26 -0.63 20.35
CA ARG A 95 12.25 0.01 21.66
C ARG A 95 11.25 1.17 21.67
N LYS A 96 10.72 1.46 22.86
CA LYS A 96 9.95 2.69 23.09
C LYS A 96 10.75 3.89 22.60
N GLY A 97 10.13 4.71 21.74
CA GLY A 97 10.73 5.90 21.17
C GLY A 97 11.37 5.70 19.80
N ASP A 98 11.51 4.46 19.32
CA ASP A 98 11.96 4.20 17.96
C ASP A 98 10.91 4.66 16.94
N GLU A 99 11.38 5.16 15.79
CA GLU A 99 10.52 5.48 14.65
C GLU A 99 10.04 4.19 13.97
N LEU A 100 8.75 4.12 13.67
CA LEU A 100 8.13 3.01 12.95
C LEU A 100 8.18 3.31 11.46
N THR A 101 8.99 2.54 10.74
CA THR A 101 9.23 2.69 9.30
C THR A 101 8.90 1.40 8.58
N PHE A 102 8.47 1.50 7.32
CA PHE A 102 8.29 0.35 6.44
C PHE A 102 8.90 0.63 5.05
N ASP A 103 9.11 -0.41 4.27
CA ASP A 103 9.60 -0.24 2.91
C ASP A 103 8.44 -0.01 1.94
N TYR A 104 8.27 1.23 1.49
CA TYR A 104 7.24 1.62 0.51
C TYR A 104 7.24 0.75 -0.76
N GLU A 105 8.39 0.20 -1.20
CA GLU A 105 8.43 -0.67 -2.40
C GLU A 105 7.76 -2.03 -2.17
N THR A 106 7.40 -2.36 -0.93
CA THR A 106 6.68 -3.60 -0.58
C THR A 106 5.16 -3.48 -0.72
N THR A 107 4.59 -2.26 -0.68
CA THR A 107 3.15 -2.01 -0.76
C THR A 107 2.74 -1.20 -1.98
N GLU A 108 3.57 -0.26 -2.44
CA GLU A 108 3.23 0.66 -3.53
C GLU A 108 3.68 0.12 -4.90
N GLN A 109 2.74 -0.04 -5.82
CA GLN A 109 3.05 -0.35 -7.22
C GLN A 109 3.70 0.86 -7.91
N THR A 110 3.16 2.05 -7.62
CA THR A 110 3.68 3.32 -8.12
C THR A 110 3.34 4.39 -7.11
N LEU A 111 4.35 5.11 -6.62
CA LEU A 111 4.13 6.23 -5.71
C LEU A 111 3.57 7.44 -6.45
N SER A 112 2.66 8.17 -5.80
CA SER A 112 2.22 9.49 -6.29
C SER A 112 3.36 10.52 -6.25
N ASN A 113 4.32 10.35 -5.33
CA ASN A 113 5.42 11.27 -5.10
C ASN A 113 6.74 10.49 -4.93
N PRO A 114 7.39 10.10 -6.03
CA PRO A 114 8.73 9.51 -5.98
C PRO A 114 9.76 10.44 -5.32
N PHE A 115 10.76 9.87 -4.65
CA PHE A 115 11.80 10.62 -3.94
C PHE A 115 13.13 9.88 -3.95
N ASN A 116 14.24 10.60 -3.73
CA ASN A 116 15.56 9.98 -3.55
C ASN A 116 15.73 9.54 -2.10
N CYS A 117 15.91 8.23 -1.88
CA CYS A 117 16.02 7.69 -0.53
C CYS A 117 17.34 8.10 0.14
N ARG A 118 17.25 8.53 1.41
CA ARG A 118 18.42 8.93 2.22
C ARG A 118 19.36 7.76 2.52
N CYS A 119 18.90 6.50 2.46
CA CYS A 119 19.72 5.33 2.74
C CYS A 119 20.81 5.08 1.67
N HIS A 120 20.52 5.33 0.39
CA HIS A 120 21.41 4.96 -0.72
C HIS A 120 21.25 5.84 -1.98
N ASN A 121 20.52 6.95 -1.90
CA ASN A 121 20.33 7.93 -2.97
C ASN A 121 19.74 7.37 -4.29
N ARG A 122 19.04 6.23 -4.23
CA ARG A 122 18.24 5.72 -5.36
C ARG A 122 16.84 6.31 -5.27
N THR A 123 16.23 6.54 -6.43
CA THR A 123 14.84 6.99 -6.50
C THR A 123 13.90 5.84 -6.15
N ILE A 124 13.01 6.07 -5.19
CA ILE A 124 11.92 5.16 -4.81
C ILE A 124 10.70 5.55 -5.62
N THR A 125 10.29 4.65 -6.51
CA THR A 125 9.14 4.86 -7.41
C THR A 125 7.96 3.93 -7.12
N GLY A 126 8.17 2.93 -6.28
CA GLY A 126 7.27 1.78 -6.11
C GLY A 126 7.85 0.55 -6.81
N GLY A 127 7.37 -0.62 -6.42
CA GLY A 127 7.86 -1.92 -6.88
C GLY A 127 6.87 -2.67 -7.75
N MET A 128 7.32 -3.75 -8.39
CA MET A 128 6.39 -4.73 -8.96
C MET A 128 5.76 -5.54 -7.83
N ILE A 129 4.45 -5.41 -7.62
CA ILE A 129 3.76 -6.10 -6.53
C ILE A 129 3.02 -7.33 -7.03
N LYS A 130 3.14 -8.41 -6.25
CA LYS A 130 2.62 -9.75 -6.53
C LYS A 130 1.09 -9.81 -6.71
N TRP A 131 0.31 -8.83 -6.24
CA TRP A 131 -1.15 -8.75 -6.49
C TRP A 131 -1.51 -8.85 -7.98
N LEU A 132 -0.60 -8.46 -8.88
CA LEU A 132 -0.76 -8.57 -10.33
C LEU A 132 -0.69 -10.01 -10.87
N GLN A 133 -0.17 -10.97 -10.10
CA GLN A 133 -0.08 -12.37 -10.55
C GLN A 133 -1.35 -13.17 -10.22
N ASP A 134 -2.08 -12.79 -9.16
CA ASP A 134 -3.20 -13.57 -8.62
C ASP A 134 -4.59 -12.93 -8.86
N SER A 135 -4.70 -11.90 -9.73
CA SER A 135 -6.02 -11.38 -10.12
C SER A 135 -6.89 -12.49 -10.72
N PRO A 136 -8.11 -12.75 -10.21
CA PRO A 136 -9.06 -13.69 -10.80
C PRO A 136 -9.72 -13.15 -12.08
N VAL A 137 -9.20 -12.06 -12.65
CA VAL A 137 -9.70 -11.52 -13.91
C VAL A 137 -9.29 -12.50 -15.02
N PRO A 138 -10.24 -13.15 -15.71
CA PRO A 138 -9.90 -14.06 -16.80
C PRO A 138 -9.10 -13.28 -17.84
N ARG A 139 -7.93 -13.79 -18.21
CA ARG A 139 -7.19 -13.29 -19.38
C ARG A 139 -7.95 -13.67 -20.64
N ASN A 140 -9.06 -13.02 -20.92
CA ASN A 140 -9.70 -13.11 -22.23
C ASN A 140 -9.48 -11.80 -22.98
N ARG A 141 -8.29 -11.65 -23.56
CA ARG A 141 -8.09 -10.74 -24.69
C ARG A 141 -8.44 -11.52 -25.96
N ARG A 142 -9.70 -11.46 -26.37
CA ARG A 142 -10.02 -11.38 -27.79
C ARG A 142 -10.52 -9.96 -28.02
N THR A 143 -9.68 -9.14 -28.64
CA THR A 143 -10.10 -7.88 -29.25
C THR A 143 -11.22 -8.18 -30.25
N PRO A 144 -12.31 -7.40 -30.32
CA PRO A 144 -13.20 -7.49 -31.46
C PRO A 144 -12.45 -6.95 -32.67
N GLU A 145 -12.05 -7.84 -33.58
CA GLU A 145 -11.72 -7.44 -34.94
C GLU A 145 -12.95 -6.73 -35.53
N MET A 146 -12.77 -5.50 -36.01
CA MET A 146 -13.72 -4.86 -36.90
C MET A 146 -13.79 -5.71 -38.17
N ILE A 147 -14.80 -6.58 -38.24
CA ILE A 147 -15.17 -7.26 -39.48
C ILE A 147 -15.72 -6.17 -40.41
N VAL A 148 -14.87 -5.69 -41.31
CA VAL A 148 -15.30 -5.04 -42.55
C VAL A 148 -15.91 -6.15 -43.41
N SER A 149 -17.23 -6.32 -43.33
CA SER A 149 -17.94 -7.14 -44.31
C SER A 149 -18.07 -6.34 -45.61
N ARG A 150 -17.14 -6.61 -46.53
CA ARG A 150 -17.42 -6.45 -47.97
C ARG A 150 -18.61 -7.34 -48.31
N GLY A 151 -19.56 -6.77 -49.04
CA GLY A 151 -20.87 -7.36 -49.23
C GLY A 151 -20.89 -8.63 -50.06
N GLU A 152 -22.04 -9.28 -50.01
CA GLU A 152 -22.61 -10.01 -51.14
C GLU A 152 -24.13 -10.01 -51.00
N VAL A 153 -24.77 -9.69 -52.12
CA VAL A 153 -26.21 -9.65 -52.38
C VAL A 153 -26.69 -11.08 -52.62
N TRP A 154 -27.79 -11.51 -51.98
CA TRP A 154 -28.74 -12.45 -52.59
C TRP A 154 -30.18 -12.15 -52.13
N LEU A 155 -31.06 -12.04 -53.12
CA LEU A 155 -32.52 -11.95 -53.04
C LEU A 155 -33.17 -13.34 -52.83
N GLU A 156 -34.48 -13.31 -52.56
CA GLU A 156 -35.50 -14.40 -52.54
C GLU A 156 -35.87 -14.90 -51.14
N LYS A 157 -37.13 -14.92 -50.71
CA LYS A 157 -38.45 -14.68 -51.31
C LYS A 157 -39.42 -14.18 -50.24
#